data_AF-A0A8X8AJK8-F1
#
_entry.id   AF-A0A8X8AJK8-F1
#
_cell.length_a   1.000
_cell.length_b   1.000
_cell.length_c   1.000
_cell.angle_alpha   90.00
_cell.angle_beta   90.00
_cell.angle_gamma   90.00
#
_symmetry.space_group_name_H-M   'P 1'
#
loop_
_entity.id
_entity.type
_entity.pdbx_description
1 polymer ?
#
loop_
_entity_poly.entity_id
_entity_poly.type
_entity_poly.pdbx_seq_one_letter_code
_entity_poly.pdbx_strand_id
1 'polypeptide(L)'
;MYARVKAGDAFWVPGYFPFCHIAARSGSLEFFGFTTSARKNRLQLLIGATSILQTLRIPERAAAFCVSEERVKRVDRYGTARARLLYCLQQLQHHQMRRSRWPSFEALKVIKSFGNEMVMGFD
;
A
#
# COMPACT_ATOMS: atom_id res chain seq x y z
N MET A 1 1.15 7.87 6.40
CA MET A 1 2.00 8.82 5.66
C MET A 1 1.56 8.81 4.21
N TYR A 2 1.51 9.95 3.52
CA TYR A 2 1.24 10.01 2.09
C TYR A 2 2.24 10.96 1.44
N ALA A 3 2.65 10.65 0.21
CA ALA A 3 3.55 11.47 -0.57
C ALA A 3 3.03 11.56 -2.01
N ARG A 4 3.20 12.73 -2.63
CA ARG A 4 3.03 12.89 -4.07
C ARG A 4 4.39 12.64 -4.71
N VAL A 5 4.43 11.79 -5.72
CA VAL A 5 5.65 11.44 -6.47
C VAL A 5 5.60 12.09 -7.85
N LYS A 6 6.76 12.54 -8.32
CA LYS A 6 7.00 13.03 -9.68
C LYS A 6 8.21 12.31 -10.28
N ALA A 7 8.40 12.45 -11.59
CA ALA A 7 9.57 11.92 -12.27
C ALA A 7 10.86 12.45 -11.62
N GLY A 8 11.81 11.54 -11.36
CA GLY A 8 13.06 11.82 -10.67
C GLY A 8 13.03 11.62 -9.15
N ASP A 9 11.85 11.43 -8.55
CA ASP A 9 11.78 11.10 -7.12
C ASP A 9 12.16 9.64 -6.86
N ALA A 10 12.90 9.42 -5.78
CA ALA A 10 13.23 8.10 -5.26
C ALA A 10 12.57 7.89 -3.89
N PHE A 11 12.05 6.69 -3.65
CA PHE A 11 11.48 6.29 -2.37
C PHE A 11 11.88 4.85 -2.02
N TRP A 12 11.92 4.55 -0.73
CA TRP A 12 12.24 3.23 -0.21
C TRP A 12 11.06 2.70 0.59
N VAL A 13 10.72 1.43 0.35
CA VAL A 13 9.68 0.72 1.09
C VAL A 13 10.34 -0.38 1.94
N PRO A 14 10.25 -0.29 3.28
CA PRO A 14 10.75 -1.35 4.15
C PRO A 14 10.04 -2.68 3.94
N GLY A 15 10.71 -3.78 4.30
CA GLY A 15 10.10 -5.11 4.29
C GLY A 15 8.84 -5.17 5.17
N TYR A 16 7.81 -5.87 4.69
CA TYR A 16 6.51 -6.04 5.35
C TYR A 16 5.72 -4.74 5.61
N PHE A 17 6.14 -3.62 5.03
CA PHE A 17 5.40 -2.37 5.13
C PHE A 17 4.24 -2.36 4.10
N PRO A 18 2.97 -2.18 4.51
CA PRO A 18 1.86 -2.09 3.57
C PRO A 18 1.85 -0.72 2.88
N PHE A 19 1.69 -0.72 1.55
CA PHE A 19 1.62 0.50 0.75
C PHE A 19 0.69 0.31 -0.45
N CYS A 20 0.24 1.42 -1.03
CA CYS A 20 -0.46 1.44 -2.30
C CYS A 20 0.04 2.62 -3.14
N HIS A 21 0.08 2.42 -4.46
CA HIS A 21 0.38 3.48 -5.42
C HIS A 21 -0.89 3.79 -6.20
N ILE A 22 -1.11 5.07 -6.44
CA ILE A 22 -2.28 5.57 -7.17
C ILE A 22 -1.75 6.50 -8.25
N ALA A 23 -2.04 6.16 -9.51
CA ALA A 23 -1.71 7.02 -10.63
C ALA A 23 -2.57 8.29 -10.61
N ALA A 24 -2.00 9.41 -11.07
CA ALA A 24 -2.75 10.64 -11.24
C ALA A 24 -3.82 10.47 -12.33
N ARG A 25 -4.87 11.28 -12.29
CA ARG A 25 -5.90 11.27 -13.35
C ARG A 25 -5.38 11.75 -14.71
N SER A 26 -4.26 12.48 -14.70
CA SER A 26 -3.66 13.10 -15.88
C SER A 26 -2.75 12.15 -16.68
N GLY A 27 -2.45 10.94 -16.19
CA GLY A 27 -1.57 10.02 -16.89
C GLY A 27 -1.22 8.75 -16.10
N SER A 28 -0.47 7.84 -16.73
CA SER A 28 0.09 6.65 -16.09
C SER A 28 1.13 7.04 -15.03
N LEU A 29 1.28 6.18 -14.02
CA LEU A 29 2.41 6.23 -13.09
C LEU A 29 3.38 5.14 -13.49
N GLU A 30 4.58 5.54 -13.92
CA GLU A 30 5.64 4.65 -14.36
C GLU A 30 6.80 4.73 -13.38
N PHE A 31 7.27 3.57 -12.91
CA PHE A 31 8.42 3.45 -12.04
C PHE A 31 9.08 2.10 -12.24
N PHE A 32 10.37 2.04 -11.94
CA PHE A 32 11.13 0.81 -11.78
C PHE A 32 11.64 0.76 -10.35
N GLY A 33 11.94 -0.44 -9.86
CA GLY A 33 12.38 -0.62 -8.50
C GLY A 33 13.42 -1.74 -8.41
N PHE A 34 14.30 -1.60 -7.44
CA PHE A 34 15.29 -2.61 -7.09
C PHE A 34 14.92 -3.21 -5.74
N THR A 35 15.08 -4.53 -5.60
CA THR A 35 14.97 -5.19 -4.31
C THR A 35 16.36 -5.26 -3.68
N THR A 36 16.49 -4.79 -2.44
CA THR A 36 17.77 -4.83 -1.70
C THR A 36 18.12 -6.23 -1.16
N SER A 37 17.22 -7.21 -1.32
CA SER A 37 17.41 -8.60 -0.87
C SER A 37 17.39 -9.54 -2.05
N ALA A 38 18.32 -10.50 -2.07
CA ALA A 38 18.32 -11.61 -3.04
C ALA A 38 17.29 -12.71 -2.70
N ARG A 39 16.60 -12.60 -1.55
CA ARG A 39 15.56 -13.58 -1.16
C ARG A 39 14.31 -13.39 -2.03
N LYS A 40 13.63 -14.51 -2.30
CA LYS A 40 12.35 -14.51 -3.04
C LYS A 40 11.33 -13.63 -2.30
N ASN A 41 10.97 -12.50 -2.91
CA ASN A 41 9.92 -11.62 -2.41
C ASN A 41 8.54 -12.17 -2.79
N ARG A 42 7.78 -12.67 -1.81
CA ARG A 42 6.39 -13.09 -2.00
C ARG A 42 5.47 -11.95 -1.57
N LEU A 43 5.09 -11.14 -2.55
CA LEU A 43 4.16 -10.02 -2.36
C LEU A 43 2.81 -10.54 -1.83
N GLN A 44 2.48 -10.13 -0.61
CA GLN A 44 1.18 -10.40 0.01
C GLN A 44 0.23 -9.26 -0.35
N LEU A 45 -0.85 -9.59 -1.06
CA LEU A 45 -1.87 -8.61 -1.42
C LEU A 45 -2.91 -8.54 -0.29
N LEU A 46 -3.34 -7.33 0.06
CA LEU A 46 -4.35 -7.12 1.10
C LEU A 46 -5.77 -6.98 0.53
N ILE A 47 -5.90 -6.71 -0.77
CA ILE A 47 -7.17 -6.55 -1.48
C ILE A 47 -7.13 -7.32 -2.81
N GLY A 48 -8.31 -7.64 -3.36
CA GLY A 48 -8.45 -8.39 -4.60
C GLY A 48 -8.71 -9.88 -4.38
N ALA A 49 -8.93 -10.61 -5.48
CA ALA A 49 -9.24 -12.04 -5.47
C ALA A 49 -8.13 -12.92 -4.87
N THR A 50 -6.88 -12.48 -4.99
CA THR A 50 -5.68 -13.17 -4.47
C THR A 50 -5.17 -12.56 -3.15
N SER A 51 -6.03 -11.83 -2.43
CA SER A 51 -5.68 -11.25 -1.13
C SER A 51 -5.40 -12.36 -0.10
N ILE A 52 -4.44 -12.12 0.80
CA ILE A 52 -4.19 -13.00 1.95
C ILE A 52 -5.44 -13.11 2.85
N LEU A 53 -6.34 -12.13 2.82
CA LEU A 53 -7.60 -12.23 3.55
C LEU A 53 -8.48 -13.35 2.98
N GLN A 54 -8.40 -13.66 1.69
CA GLN A 54 -9.18 -14.76 1.09
C GLN A 54 -8.68 -16.15 1.52
N THR A 55 -7.53 -16.25 2.19
CA THR A 55 -7.05 -17.55 2.74
C THR A 55 -7.72 -17.91 4.07
N LEU A 56 -8.34 -16.93 4.74
CA LEU A 56 -9.12 -17.14 5.95
C LEU A 56 -10.57 -17.47 5.55
N ARG A 57 -11.21 -18.42 6.23
CA ARG A 57 -12.63 -18.68 5.98
C ARG A 57 -13.46 -17.49 6.49
N ILE A 58 -14.72 -17.45 6.07
CA ILE A 58 -15.61 -16.31 6.33
C ILE A 58 -15.81 -16.07 7.85
N PRO A 59 -16.05 -17.11 8.69
CA PRO A 59 -16.24 -16.91 10.12
C PRO A 59 -15.01 -16.31 10.82
N GLU A 60 -13.79 -16.73 10.44
CA GLU A 60 -12.55 -16.24 11.04
C GLU A 60 -12.31 -14.78 10.70
N ARG A 61 -12.63 -14.35 9.46
CA ARG A 61 -12.59 -12.94 9.08
C ARG A 61 -13.65 -12.12 9.81
N ALA A 62 -14.87 -12.64 9.91
CA ALA A 62 -15.96 -12.01 10.61
C ALA A 62 -15.58 -11.74 12.07
N ALA A 63 -15.02 -12.75 12.73
CA ALA A 63 -14.50 -12.63 14.10
C ALA A 63 -13.33 -11.64 14.20
N ALA A 64 -12.33 -11.72 13.32
CA ALA A 64 -11.16 -10.84 13.34
C ALA A 64 -11.52 -9.36 13.14
N PHE A 65 -12.50 -9.06 12.29
CA PHE A 65 -12.97 -7.71 12.04
C PHE A 65 -14.14 -7.27 12.95
N CYS A 66 -14.63 -8.15 13.83
CA CYS A 66 -15.81 -7.91 14.67
C CYS A 66 -17.04 -7.45 13.84
N VAL A 67 -17.34 -8.18 12.77
CA VAL A 67 -18.48 -7.91 11.87
C VAL A 67 -19.25 -9.19 11.57
N SER A 68 -20.47 -9.06 11.03
CA SER A 68 -21.24 -10.23 10.61
C SER A 68 -20.66 -10.87 9.34
N GLU A 69 -20.88 -12.18 9.16
CA GLU A 69 -20.47 -12.89 7.95
C GLU A 69 -21.08 -12.30 6.67
N GLU A 70 -22.31 -11.79 6.75
CA GLU A 70 -22.99 -11.12 5.64
C GLU A 70 -22.24 -9.86 5.21
N ARG A 71 -21.64 -9.14 6.17
CA ARG A 71 -20.82 -7.97 5.88
C ARG A 71 -19.52 -8.37 5.18
N VAL A 72 -18.87 -9.46 5.60
CA VAL A 72 -17.69 -10.01 4.93
C VAL A 72 -18.04 -10.45 3.50
N LYS A 73 -19.09 -11.26 3.32
CA LYS A 73 -19.58 -11.72 2.01
C LYS A 73 -19.89 -10.55 1.08
N ARG A 74 -20.48 -9.47 1.62
CA ARG A 74 -20.75 -8.26 0.85
C ARG A 74 -19.46 -7.58 0.37
N VAL A 75 -18.47 -7.42 1.24
CA VAL A 75 -17.18 -6.80 0.87
C VAL A 75 -16.43 -7.65 -0.15
N ASP A 76 -16.43 -8.97 0.00
CA ASP A 76 -15.80 -9.88 -0.97
C ASP A 76 -16.39 -9.71 -2.37
N ARG A 77 -17.71 -9.62 -2.49
CA ARG A 77 -18.38 -9.40 -3.79
C ARG A 77 -17.91 -8.14 -4.50
N TYR A 78 -17.70 -7.04 -3.78
CA TYR A 78 -17.21 -5.78 -4.36
C TYR A 78 -15.69 -5.73 -4.55
N GLY A 79 -14.95 -6.44 -3.68
CA GLY A 79 -13.49 -6.44 -3.66
C GLY A 79 -12.82 -7.34 -4.70
N THR A 80 -13.60 -8.10 -5.49
CA THR A 80 -13.06 -9.09 -6.44
C THR A 80 -12.76 -8.46 -7.81
N ALA A 81 -11.93 -7.41 -7.84
CA ALA A 81 -11.18 -7.14 -9.06
C ALA A 81 -10.14 -8.25 -9.20
N ARG A 82 -10.18 -8.99 -10.30
CA ARG A 82 -9.28 -10.13 -10.60
C ARG A 82 -7.80 -9.75 -10.75
N ALA A 83 -7.45 -8.47 -10.63
CA ALA A 83 -6.13 -7.95 -10.97
C ALA A 83 -5.38 -7.41 -9.75
N ARG A 84 -4.05 -7.53 -9.81
CA ARG A 84 -3.10 -6.92 -8.88
C ARG A 84 -3.14 -5.38 -8.89
N LEU A 85 -3.66 -4.82 -9.98
CA LEU A 85 -3.95 -3.40 -10.15
C LEU A 85 -5.47 -3.23 -10.07
N LEU A 86 -5.94 -2.52 -9.04
CA LEU A 86 -7.32 -2.05 -9.01
C LEU A 86 -7.42 -0.76 -9.84
N TYR A 87 -8.42 -0.68 -10.72
CA TYR A 87 -8.79 0.59 -11.33
C TYR A 87 -9.30 1.53 -10.24
N CYS A 88 -8.67 2.70 -10.12
CA CYS A 88 -9.10 3.75 -9.22
C CYS A 88 -10.32 4.46 -9.83
N LEU A 89 -11.52 3.91 -9.63
CA LEU A 89 -12.77 4.61 -9.92
C LEU A 89 -13.08 5.61 -8.79
N GLN A 90 -12.24 6.64 -8.62
CA GLN A 90 -12.63 7.78 -7.79
C GLN A 90 -13.55 8.71 -8.58
N GLN A 91 -14.86 8.43 -8.49
CA GLN A 91 -15.87 9.48 -8.36
C GLN A 91 -15.99 9.98 -6.91
N LEU A 92 -14.89 10.00 -6.15
CA LEU A 92 -14.85 10.77 -4.92
C LEU A 92 -14.42 12.18 -5.30
N GLN A 93 -15.42 13.05 -5.46
CA GLN A 93 -15.23 14.49 -5.39
C GLN A 93 -14.30 14.80 -4.21
N HIS A 94 -13.36 15.71 -4.44
CA HIS A 94 -12.49 16.30 -3.43
C HIS A 94 -13.30 16.84 -2.24
N HIS A 95 -13.69 15.97 -1.30
CA HIS A 95 -13.87 16.41 0.07
C HIS A 95 -12.46 16.59 0.61
N GLN A 96 -12.03 17.84 0.70
CA GLN A 96 -10.90 18.23 1.54
C GLN A 96 -11.07 17.49 2.87
N MET A 97 -10.25 16.45 3.10
CA MET A 97 -10.06 15.93 4.45
C MET A 97 -9.57 17.12 5.26
N ARG A 98 -10.49 17.73 6.01
CA ARG A 98 -10.18 18.65 7.10
C ARG A 98 -9.04 18.00 7.88
N ARG A 99 -7.99 18.79 8.14
CA ARG A 99 -6.90 18.47 9.07
C ARG A 99 -7.48 18.01 10.42
N SER A 100 -7.88 16.76 10.53
CA SER A 100 -8.01 16.10 11.82
C SER A 100 -6.59 15.73 12.20
N ARG A 101 -6.13 16.32 13.31
CA ARG A 101 -4.83 16.08 13.92
C ARG A 101 -4.81 14.62 14.37
N TRP A 102 -4.20 13.73 13.59
CA TRP A 102 -3.90 12.37 14.06
C TRP A 102 -2.81 12.49 15.13
N PRO A 103 -2.91 11.76 16.25
CA PRO A 103 -1.88 11.82 17.28
C PRO A 103 -0.55 11.45 16.62
N SER A 104 0.45 12.31 16.82
CA SER A 104 1.80 12.02 16.38
C SER A 104 2.27 10.79 17.14
N PHE A 105 2.12 9.61 16.54
CA PHE A 105 3.11 8.58 16.80
C PHE A 105 4.43 9.24 16.41
N GLU A 106 5.31 9.45 17.40
CA GLU A 106 6.66 9.92 17.17
C GLU A 106 7.22 9.06 16.04
N ALA A 107 7.26 9.64 14.84
CA ALA A 107 8.06 9.14 13.76
C ALA A 107 9.45 9.09 14.37
N LEU A 108 9.90 7.87 14.69
CA LEU A 108 11.22 7.57 15.20
C LEU A 108 12.18 8.54 14.52
N LYS A 109 12.67 9.50 15.31
CA LYS A 109 13.69 10.50 14.94
C LYS A 109 15.04 9.79 14.71
N VAL A 110 15.04 8.70 13.95
CA VAL A 110 16.20 7.84 13.70
C VAL A 110 16.77 8.07 12.32
N ILE A 111 16.05 8.72 11.39
CA ILE A 111 16.62 9.07 10.09
C ILE A 111 17.10 10.53 10.12
N LYS A 112 18.12 10.79 10.94
CA LYS A 112 19.00 11.96 10.81
C LYS A 112 20.36 11.42 10.39
N SER A 113 20.76 11.77 9.17
CA SER A 113 21.94 11.33 8.42
C SER A 113 21.96 9.85 8.03
N PHE A 114 21.66 9.57 6.76
CA PHE A 114 22.55 8.67 6.05
C PHE A 114 23.77 9.51 5.69
N GLY A 115 24.88 9.26 6.39
CA GLY A 115 26.19 9.80 6.03
C GLY A 115 26.56 9.42 4.59
N ASN A 116 27.65 10.01 4.10
CA ASN A 116 28.22 9.87 2.76
C ASN A 116 28.63 8.44 2.32
N GLU A 117 27.96 7.40 2.79
CA GLU A 117 28.26 5.98 2.52
C GLU A 117 27.07 5.28 1.86
N MET A 118 26.56 5.80 0.75
CA MET A 118 25.85 4.99 -0.24
C MET A 118 26.24 5.42 -1.65
N VAL A 119 27.56 5.45 -1.90
CA VAL A 119 28.08 5.33 -3.27
C VAL A 119 28.01 3.86 -3.63
N MET A 120 26.93 3.45 -4.29
CA MET A 120 26.92 2.16 -4.99
C MET A 120 27.85 2.33 -6.19
N GLY A 121 29.11 1.88 -6.05
CA GLY A 121 30.00 1.68 -7.18
C GLY A 121 29.33 0.72 -8.15
N PHE A 122 29.01 1.21 -9.33
CA PHE A 122 28.72 0.35 -10.47
C PHE A 122 30.06 0.14 -11.17
N ASP A 123 30.62 -1.06 -11.02
CA ASP A 123 31.67 -1.56 -11.92
C ASP A 123 31.11 -1.75 -13.34
#